data_AF-A0A392MKK0-F1
#
_entry.id   AF-A0A392MKK0-F1
#
_cell.length_a   1.000
_cell.length_b   1.000
_cell.length_c   1.000
_cell.angle_alpha   90.00
_cell.angle_beta   90.00
_cell.angle_gamma   90.00
#
_symmetry.space_group_name_H-M   'P 1'
#
loop_
_entity.id
_entity.type
_entity.pdbx_description
1 polymer ?
#
loop_
_entity_poly.entity_id
_entity_poly.type
_entity_poly.pdbx_seq_one_letter_code
_entity_poly.pdbx_strand_id
1 'polypeptide(L)'
;EVVSISIVVLVALFSIQRFGTGKVGFMFAPVLALWFFSLGSIGIYNILKYDITVVRALNPAYIYYFFKNNGKSAWSALGGCVLCITGAEAMFADLGHFSVPAIQIAFTCVVFPCLLLAYMGQAAFLMKNPASYSSVFYKSVPGDIVFINI
;
A
#
# COMPACT_ATOMS: atom_id res chain seq x y z
N GLU A 1 23.71 1.52 -6.57
CA GLU A 1 22.89 0.58 -7.39
C GLU A 1 21.49 1.10 -7.65
N VAL A 2 20.71 1.48 -6.62
CA VAL A 2 19.36 2.04 -6.79
C VAL A 2 19.29 3.22 -7.78
N VAL A 3 20.29 4.11 -7.76
CA VAL A 3 20.35 5.28 -8.67
C VAL A 3 20.38 4.86 -10.15
N SER A 4 21.17 3.85 -10.51
CA SER A 4 21.25 3.36 -11.90
C SER A 4 19.94 2.75 -12.36
N ILE A 5 19.29 1.98 -11.49
CA ILE A 5 17.98 1.37 -11.76
C ILE A 5 16.93 2.47 -11.96
N SER A 6 16.92 3.49 -11.10
CA SER A 6 16.02 4.63 -11.24
C SER A 6 16.20 5.38 -12.56
N ILE A 7 17.44 5.61 -12.99
CA ILE A 7 17.72 6.25 -14.28
C ILE A 7 17.15 5.43 -15.44
N VAL A 8 17.37 4.10 -15.43
CA VAL A 8 16.85 3.20 -16.47
C VAL A 8 15.32 3.23 -16.51
N VAL A 9 14.66 3.15 -15.35
CA VAL A 9 13.19 3.20 -15.25
C VAL A 9 12.65 4.54 -15.76
N LEU A 10 13.28 5.66 -15.38
CA LEU A 10 12.87 6.98 -15.85
C LEU A 10 12.99 7.10 -17.37
N VAL A 11 14.14 6.73 -17.94
CA VAL A 11 14.35 6.77 -19.40
C VAL A 11 13.33 5.90 -20.12
N ALA A 12 13.05 4.69 -19.62
CA ALA A 12 12.05 3.81 -20.20
C ALA A 12 10.63 4.41 -20.14
N LEU A 13 10.22 4.94 -18.98
CA LEU A 13 8.91 5.55 -18.79
C LEU A 13 8.72 6.78 -19.70
N PHE A 14 9.67 7.72 -19.72
CA PHE A 14 9.61 8.89 -20.60
C PHE A 14 9.65 8.52 -22.08
N SER A 15 10.39 7.46 -22.45
CA SER A 15 10.42 6.95 -23.82
C SER A 15 9.08 6.37 -24.26
N ILE A 16 8.32 5.77 -23.34
CA ILE A 16 6.99 5.19 -23.61
C ILE A 16 5.91 6.30 -23.62
N GLN A 17 6.05 7.33 -22.78
CA GLN A 17 5.12 8.46 -22.71
C GLN A 17 4.97 9.21 -24.05
N ARG A 18 5.97 9.16 -24.95
CA ARG A 18 5.88 9.75 -26.31
C ARG A 18 4.74 9.19 -27.17
N PHE A 19 4.24 7.99 -26.85
CA PHE A 19 3.16 7.33 -27.60
C PHE A 19 1.75 7.74 -27.14
N GLY A 20 1.66 8.70 -26.20
CA GLY A 20 0.42 9.28 -25.71
C GLY A 20 0.07 8.79 -24.31
N THR A 21 -0.06 9.73 -23.37
CA THR A 21 -0.37 9.48 -21.95
C THR A 21 -1.63 8.63 -21.74
N GLY A 22 -2.65 8.80 -22.59
CA GLY A 22 -3.88 8.01 -22.54
C GLY A 22 -3.71 6.53 -22.90
N LYS A 23 -2.89 6.20 -23.91
CA LYS A 23 -2.63 4.79 -24.28
C LYS A 23 -1.75 4.09 -23.25
N VAL A 24 -0.79 4.83 -22.70
CA VAL A 24 0.07 4.35 -21.62
C VAL A 24 -0.78 4.05 -20.38
N GLY A 25 -1.62 4.98 -19.94
CA GLY A 25 -2.53 4.78 -18.80
C GLY A 25 -3.41 3.53 -18.93
N PHE A 26 -3.92 3.25 -20.13
CA PHE A 26 -4.74 2.05 -20.37
C PHE A 26 -3.95 0.74 -20.26
N MET A 27 -2.67 0.71 -20.65
CA MET A 27 -1.81 -0.47 -20.47
C MET A 27 -1.37 -0.67 -19.00
N PHE A 28 -1.16 0.42 -18.26
CA PHE A 28 -0.75 0.37 -16.86
C PHE A 28 -1.91 0.04 -15.91
N ALA A 29 -3.14 0.43 -16.25
CA ALA A 29 -4.32 0.17 -15.44
C ALA A 29 -4.54 -1.32 -15.07
N PRO A 30 -4.52 -2.31 -16.00
CA PRO A 30 -4.68 -3.72 -15.66
C PRO A 30 -3.52 -4.26 -14.81
N VAL A 31 -2.29 -3.77 -15.03
CA VAL A 31 -1.12 -4.17 -14.23
C VAL A 31 -1.28 -3.70 -12.78
N LEU A 32 -1.69 -2.45 -12.58
CA LEU A 32 -1.98 -1.90 -11.26
C LEU A 32 -3.16 -2.62 -10.59
N ALA A 33 -4.24 -2.89 -11.33
CA ALA A 33 -5.37 -3.65 -10.81
C ALA A 33 -4.94 -5.04 -10.33
N LEU A 34 -4.18 -5.78 -11.15
CA LEU A 34 -3.66 -7.10 -10.79
C LEU A 34 -2.77 -7.03 -9.54
N TRP A 35 -1.93 -6.00 -9.45
CA TRP A 35 -1.11 -5.75 -8.27
C TRP A 35 -1.95 -5.50 -7.01
N PHE A 36 -2.95 -4.61 -7.07
CA PHE A 36 -3.84 -4.35 -5.93
C PHE A 36 -4.66 -5.58 -5.52
N PHE A 37 -5.18 -6.34 -6.48
CA PHE A 37 -5.87 -7.60 -6.18
C PHE A 37 -4.94 -8.63 -5.53
N SER A 38 -3.70 -8.72 -6.00
CA SER A 38 -2.68 -9.59 -5.39
C SER A 38 -2.43 -9.18 -3.94
N LEU A 39 -2.25 -7.89 -3.67
CA LEU A 39 -2.09 -7.36 -2.30
C LEU A 39 -3.29 -7.68 -1.41
N GLY A 40 -4.52 -7.46 -1.90
CA GLY A 40 -5.74 -7.76 -1.17
C GLY A 40 -5.87 -9.24 -0.83
N SER A 41 -5.56 -10.12 -1.79
CA SER A 41 -5.60 -11.58 -1.59
C SER A 41 -4.60 -12.06 -0.54
N ILE A 42 -3.37 -11.54 -0.57
CA ILE A 42 -2.32 -11.83 0.42
C ILE A 42 -2.75 -11.30 1.80
N GLY A 43 -3.32 -10.10 1.85
CA GLY A 43 -3.88 -9.50 3.06
C GLY A 43 -4.93 -10.40 3.72
N ILE A 44 -5.93 -10.85 2.94
CA ILE A 44 -6.99 -11.76 3.40
C ILE A 44 -6.39 -13.07 3.90
N TYR A 45 -5.46 -13.68 3.15
CA TYR A 45 -4.78 -14.91 3.55
C TYR A 45 -4.11 -14.75 4.91
N ASN A 46 -3.40 -13.65 5.13
CA ASN A 46 -2.71 -13.39 6.39
C ASN A 46 -3.66 -13.12 7.56
N ILE A 47 -4.79 -12.43 7.33
CA ILE A 47 -5.81 -12.23 8.36
C ILE A 47 -6.40 -13.58 8.79
N LEU A 48 -6.72 -14.46 7.84
CA LEU A 48 -7.29 -15.79 8.11
C LEU A 48 -6.29 -16.71 8.80
N LYS A 49 -5.01 -16.65 8.40
CA LYS A 49 -3.96 -17.56 8.90
C LYS A 49 -3.41 -17.18 10.28
N TYR A 50 -3.17 -15.89 10.52
CA TYR A 50 -2.47 -15.46 11.73
C TYR A 50 -3.43 -15.08 12.86
N ASP A 51 -4.31 -14.10 12.65
CA ASP A 51 -5.30 -13.68 13.65
C ASP A 51 -6.44 -12.83 13.04
N ILE A 52 -7.68 -13.32 13.14
CA ILE A 52 -8.89 -12.57 12.74
C ILE A 52 -9.13 -11.34 13.62
N THR A 53 -8.53 -11.33 14.83
CA THR A 53 -8.74 -10.29 15.85
C THR A 53 -8.21 -8.93 15.40
N VAL A 54 -7.35 -8.89 14.38
CA VAL A 54 -6.83 -7.64 13.80
C VAL A 54 -7.95 -6.72 13.29
N VAL A 55 -9.11 -7.27 12.93
CA VAL A 55 -10.29 -6.48 12.51
C VAL A 55 -10.80 -5.58 13.64
N ARG A 56 -10.59 -5.96 14.92
CA ARG A 56 -10.92 -5.10 16.07
C ARG A 56 -10.08 -3.83 16.13
N ALA A 57 -8.93 -3.78 15.47
CA ALA A 57 -8.09 -2.58 15.39
C ALA A 57 -8.79 -1.39 14.70
N LEU A 58 -9.89 -1.63 13.96
CA LEU A 58 -10.75 -0.57 13.42
C LEU A 58 -11.48 0.24 14.50
N ASN A 59 -11.56 -0.27 15.74
CA ASN A 59 -12.23 0.44 16.81
C ASN A 59 -11.38 1.63 17.29
N PRO A 60 -11.92 2.87 17.27
CA PRO A 60 -11.20 4.08 17.70
C PRO A 60 -10.78 4.06 19.18
N ALA A 61 -11.33 3.16 20.01
CA ALA A 61 -10.82 2.97 21.36
C ALA A 61 -9.32 2.62 21.38
N TYR A 62 -8.83 1.86 20.40
CA TYR A 62 -7.42 1.44 20.34
C TYR A 62 -6.46 2.60 20.03
N ILE A 63 -6.90 3.60 19.26
CA ILE A 63 -6.05 4.77 19.02
C ILE A 63 -5.85 5.56 20.32
N TYR A 64 -6.89 5.70 21.16
CA TYR A 64 -6.77 6.37 22.45
C TYR A 64 -5.79 5.64 23.38
N TYR A 65 -5.89 4.31 23.47
CA TYR A 65 -4.95 3.50 24.25
C TYR A 65 -3.52 3.60 23.70
N PHE A 66 -3.35 3.64 22.38
CA PHE A 66 -2.05 3.79 21.74
C PHE A 66 -1.38 5.12 22.10
N PHE A 67 -2.11 6.24 22.06
CA PHE A 67 -1.58 7.54 22.47
C PHE A 67 -1.23 7.58 23.97
N LYS A 68 -2.08 6.98 24.81
CA LYS A 68 -1.87 6.94 26.26
C LYS A 68 -0.61 6.14 26.64
N ASN A 69 -0.35 5.02 25.96
CA ASN A 69 0.81 4.17 26.26
C ASN A 69 2.12 4.63 25.59
N ASN A 70 2.06 5.19 24.37
CA ASN A 70 3.25 5.41 23.54
C ASN A 70 3.64 6.89 23.36
N GLY A 71 2.86 7.86 23.87
CA GLY A 71 3.22 9.27 23.98
C GLY A 71 4.02 9.86 22.82
N LYS A 72 5.35 9.98 22.97
CA LYS A 72 6.27 10.54 21.96
C LYS A 72 6.33 9.72 20.67
N SER A 73 6.33 8.39 20.75
CA SER A 73 6.34 7.52 19.57
C SER A 73 5.03 7.64 18.78
N ALA A 74 3.90 7.79 19.47
CA ALA A 74 2.61 8.03 18.82
C ALA A 74 2.60 9.37 18.06
N TRP A 75 3.25 10.40 18.60
CA TRP A 75 3.40 11.69 17.93
C TRP A 75 4.25 11.60 16.65
N SER A 76 5.34 10.83 16.69
CA SER A 76 6.15 10.59 15.48
C SER A 76 5.39 9.85 14.38
N ALA A 77 4.51 8.90 14.76
CA ALA A 77 3.66 8.18 13.81
C ALA A 77 2.64 9.10 13.13
N LEU A 78 2.07 10.08 13.85
CA LEU A 78 1.18 11.09 13.25
C LEU A 78 1.89 11.92 12.18
N GLY A 79 3.16 12.26 12.39
CA GLY A 79 3.96 12.96 11.37
C GLY A 79 4.01 12.19 10.06
N GLY A 80 4.14 10.86 10.12
CA GLY A 80 4.02 9.98 8.95
C GLY A 80 2.66 10.06 8.27
N CYS A 81 1.57 10.03 9.05
CA CYS A 81 0.21 10.18 8.51
C CYS A 81 0.02 11.53 7.79
N VAL A 82 0.50 12.63 8.38
CA VAL A 82 0.43 13.97 7.78
C VAL A 82 1.25 14.03 6.49
N LEU A 83 2.46 13.47 6.48
CA LEU A 83 3.28 13.38 5.26
C LEU A 83 2.57 12.60 4.15
N CYS A 84 1.91 11.48 4.49
CA CYS A 84 1.11 10.73 3.53
C CYS A 84 -0.05 11.57 2.95
N ILE A 85 -0.73 12.37 3.76
CA ILE A 85 -1.81 13.27 3.29
C ILE A 85 -1.25 14.29 2.29
N THR A 86 -0.14 14.95 2.62
CA THR A 86 0.47 15.94 1.71
C THR A 86 0.94 15.32 0.39
N GLY A 87 1.45 14.08 0.42
CA GLY A 87 1.79 13.34 -0.80
C GLY A 87 0.57 12.97 -1.63
N ALA A 88 -0.54 12.58 -0.99
CA ALA A 88 -1.79 12.29 -1.67
C ALA A 88 -2.38 13.54 -2.35
N GLU A 89 -2.37 14.69 -1.69
CA GLU A 89 -2.81 15.96 -2.29
C GLU A 89 -1.99 16.33 -3.53
N ALA A 90 -0.65 16.18 -3.46
CA ALA A 90 0.22 16.42 -4.61
C ALA A 90 -0.10 15.48 -5.79
N MET A 91 -0.37 14.20 -5.52
CA MET A 91 -0.79 13.24 -6.54
C MET A 91 -2.13 13.65 -7.17
N PHE A 92 -3.11 14.08 -6.38
CA PHE A 92 -4.41 14.52 -6.92
C PHE A 92 -4.34 15.83 -7.69
N ALA A 93 -3.47 16.76 -7.29
CA ALA A 93 -3.24 17.99 -8.03
C ALA A 93 -2.73 17.72 -9.46
N ASP A 94 -1.87 16.71 -9.62
CA ASP A 94 -1.34 16.29 -10.93
C ASP A 94 -2.38 15.54 -11.79
N LEU A 95 -3.36 14.89 -11.14
CA LEU A 95 -4.48 14.20 -11.81
C LEU A 95 -5.63 15.13 -12.26
N GLY A 96 -5.49 16.44 -12.11
CA GLY A 96 -6.54 17.43 -12.39
C GLY A 96 -7.12 17.43 -13.83
N HIS A 97 -6.44 16.79 -14.79
CA HIS A 97 -6.98 16.60 -16.15
C HIS A 97 -8.07 15.52 -16.22
N PHE A 98 -8.09 14.58 -15.27
CA PHE A 98 -8.96 13.41 -15.30
C PHE A 98 -10.29 13.68 -14.59
N SER A 99 -11.33 12.91 -14.94
CA SER A 99 -12.64 13.08 -14.31
C SER A 99 -12.60 12.66 -12.84
N VAL A 100 -12.85 13.63 -11.96
CA VAL A 100 -12.96 13.45 -10.50
C VAL A 100 -13.80 12.21 -10.09
N PRO A 101 -15.00 11.96 -10.65
CA PRO A 101 -15.80 10.80 -10.24
C PRO A 101 -15.16 9.46 -10.61
N ALA A 102 -14.42 9.36 -11.71
CA ALA A 102 -13.76 8.11 -12.09
C ALA A 102 -12.64 7.74 -11.09
N ILE A 103 -11.87 8.74 -10.65
CA ILE A 103 -10.81 8.56 -9.65
C ILE A 103 -11.43 8.14 -8.31
N GLN A 104 -12.47 8.83 -7.85
CA GLN A 104 -13.12 8.53 -6.57
C GLN A 104 -13.65 7.10 -6.51
N ILE A 105 -14.29 6.61 -7.58
CA ILE A 105 -14.81 5.24 -7.65
C ILE A 105 -13.66 4.24 -7.64
N ALA A 106 -12.62 4.42 -8.47
CA ALA A 106 -11.48 3.50 -8.51
C ALA A 106 -10.77 3.41 -7.16
N PHE A 107 -10.54 4.55 -6.50
CA PHE A 107 -9.87 4.59 -5.21
C PHE A 107 -10.73 3.98 -4.10
N THR A 108 -12.02 4.31 -4.04
CA THR A 108 -12.90 3.84 -2.95
C THR A 108 -13.25 2.35 -3.11
N CYS A 109 -13.51 1.89 -4.33
CA CYS A 109 -13.96 0.51 -4.58
C CYS A 109 -12.82 -0.50 -4.67
N VAL A 110 -11.63 -0.11 -5.12
CA VAL A 110 -10.51 -1.04 -5.36
C VAL A 110 -9.33 -0.75 -4.45
N VAL A 111 -8.76 0.45 -4.56
CA VAL A 111 -7.49 0.78 -3.89
C VAL A 111 -7.65 0.73 -2.36
N PHE A 112 -8.68 1.38 -1.83
CA PHE A 112 -8.94 1.46 -0.40
C PHE A 112 -9.13 0.08 0.26
N PRO A 113 -10.06 -0.79 -0.19
CA PRO A 113 -10.22 -2.10 0.45
C PRO A 113 -8.98 -2.99 0.29
N CYS A 114 -8.31 -2.96 -0.86
CA CYS A 114 -7.10 -3.77 -1.06
C CYS A 114 -5.97 -3.34 -0.12
N LEU A 115 -5.72 -2.03 0.02
CA LEU A 115 -4.71 -1.51 0.93
C LEU A 115 -5.07 -1.79 2.39
N LEU A 116 -6.33 -1.58 2.76
CA LEU A 116 -6.80 -1.85 4.13
C LEU A 116 -6.55 -3.31 4.51
N LEU A 117 -6.93 -4.25 3.64
CA LEU A 117 -6.71 -5.68 3.83
C LEU A 117 -5.21 -6.02 3.90
N ALA A 118 -4.39 -5.43 3.03
CA ALA A 118 -2.94 -5.64 3.05
C ALA A 118 -2.31 -5.19 4.37
N TYR A 119 -2.63 -3.99 4.86
CA TYR A 119 -2.12 -3.49 6.14
C TYR A 119 -2.62 -4.31 7.33
N MET A 120 -3.89 -4.72 7.33
CA MET A 120 -4.43 -5.62 8.35
C MET A 120 -3.72 -6.98 8.35
N GLY A 121 -3.49 -7.57 7.19
CA GLY A 121 -2.75 -8.83 7.06
C GLY A 121 -1.31 -8.71 7.58
N GLN A 122 -0.62 -7.61 7.28
CA GLN A 122 0.70 -7.33 7.81
C GLN A 122 0.72 -7.14 9.33
N ALA A 123 -0.29 -6.45 9.88
CA ALA A 123 -0.46 -6.30 11.32
C ALA A 123 -0.71 -7.66 12.00
N ALA A 124 -1.57 -8.51 11.41
CA ALA A 124 -1.83 -9.86 11.92
C ALA A 124 -0.55 -10.72 11.92
N PHE A 125 0.27 -10.63 10.87
CA PHE A 125 1.58 -11.29 10.82
C PHE A 125 2.53 -10.80 11.93
N LEU A 126 2.60 -9.48 12.14
CA LEU A 126 3.44 -8.86 13.17
C LEU A 126 3.05 -9.24 14.60
N MET A 127 1.75 -9.47 14.85
CA MET A 127 1.27 -9.92 16.17
C MET A 127 1.87 -11.28 16.57
N LYS A 128 2.11 -12.17 15.61
CA LYS A 128 2.77 -13.47 15.85
C LYS A 128 4.29 -13.40 15.72
N ASN A 129 4.81 -12.47 14.91
CA ASN A 129 6.23 -12.35 14.58
C ASN A 129 6.78 -10.92 14.82
N PRO A 130 6.89 -10.48 16.08
CA PRO A 130 7.25 -9.09 16.40
C PRO A 130 8.68 -8.71 15.96
N ALA A 131 9.59 -9.69 15.80
CA ALA A 131 10.97 -9.45 15.39
C ALA A 131 11.14 -9.12 13.88
N SER A 132 10.10 -9.22 13.06
CA SER A 132 10.20 -9.10 11.59
C SER A 132 9.77 -7.74 11.03
N TYR A 133 9.81 -6.67 11.82
CA TYR A 133 9.33 -5.32 11.45
C TYR A 133 10.03 -4.69 10.22
N SER A 134 11.26 -5.07 9.92
CA SER A 134 12.04 -4.49 8.81
C SER A 134 11.66 -5.02 7.42
N SER A 135 11.00 -6.19 7.34
CA SER A 135 10.66 -6.84 6.06
C SER A 135 9.30 -7.52 6.13
N VAL A 136 8.34 -6.86 6.78
CA VAL A 136 6.99 -7.40 7.02
C VAL A 136 6.30 -7.74 5.72
N PHE A 137 6.41 -6.87 4.71
CA PHE A 137 5.81 -7.10 3.39
C PHE A 137 6.24 -8.45 2.82
N TYR A 138 7.55 -8.66 2.62
CA TYR A 138 8.10 -9.87 2.02
C TYR A 138 7.88 -11.12 2.87
N LYS A 139 8.06 -11.01 4.19
CA LYS A 139 7.91 -12.15 5.12
C LYS A 139 6.45 -12.56 5.36
N SER A 140 5.52 -11.64 5.13
CA SER A 140 4.09 -11.92 5.24
C SER A 140 3.55 -12.69 4.03
N VAL A 141 4.27 -12.73 2.90
CA VAL A 141 3.87 -13.52 1.74
C VAL A 141 4.19 -15.00 1.99
N PRO A 142 3.25 -15.94 1.80
CA PRO A 142 3.55 -17.37 1.94
C PRO A 142 4.63 -17.80 0.94
N GLY A 143 5.57 -18.63 1.42
CA GLY A 143 6.79 -19.00 0.68
C GLY A 143 6.56 -19.64 -0.68
N ASP A 144 5.39 -20.24 -0.93
CA ASP A 144 5.06 -20.88 -2.20
C ASP A 144 4.76 -19.89 -3.34
N ILE A 145 4.66 -18.58 -3.06
CA ILE A 145 4.52 -17.53 -4.10
C ILE A 145 5.83 -16.77 -4.30
N VAL A 146 6.79 -16.91 -3.38
CA VAL A 146 8.13 -16.31 -3.45
C VAL A 146 9.07 -17.31 -4.15
N PHE A 147 8.69 -17.78 -5.34
CA PHE A 147 9.56 -18.60 -6.21
C PHE A 147 10.63 -17.80 -6.95
N ILE A 148 10.85 -16.54 -6.57
CA ILE A 148 12.00 -15.76 -7.02
C ILE A 148 12.80 -15.41 -5.76
N ASN A 149 13.66 -16.35 -5.39
CA ASN A 149 14.79 -16.11 -4.50
C ASN A 149 15.70 -15.11 -5.23
N ILE A 150 15.54 -13.83 -4.91
CA ILE A 150 16.54 -12.78 -5.14
C ILE A 150 17.19 -12.49 -3.79
#